data_AF-A0A7S4J8G4-F1
#
_entry.id   AF-A0A7S4J8G4-F1
#
_cell.length_a   1.000
_cell.length_b   1.000
_cell.length_c   1.000
_cell.angle_alpha   90.00
_cell.angle_beta   90.00
_cell.angle_gamma   90.00
#
_symmetry.space_group_name_H-M   'P 1'
#
loop_
_entity.id
_entity.type
_entity.pdbx_description
1 polymer ?
#
loop_
_entity_poly.entity_id
_entity_poly.type
_entity_poly.pdbx_seq_one_letter_code
_entity_poly.pdbx_strand_id
1 'polypeptide(L)'
;RDGLVPMDDDDDDDDASSEGSEEGDDGEGGDDEEESEEEEPAEENKNQLHGDVERAHQMPMSVNGKPVNPVVPDHKWPVSIRNEDGNFEDIMHPGDDTQIMSVPRFWSDPVHANKLMSRTLAMSIGSCIKADRKGNHAVGDDCPKNDRTIFVAIASYRDWQCRYTVESIFTRATYPERVRVGVVDQIVADEDFSCESSINPCSDDPEQALCKHRDLIDVFQMDAIYAVGPVFARHVGHRMYRGEYYTMQSDAHVTFTKGWDVDIINQQESIGNDMAVQSTYLTDIVGSIDERTGLSKRNTRPIMCNTDYEGGVQGKHLRHGSQPERHPSIYGMPQLQPYWAAGFSFSRGHFVVNVPYDQYQPMIFQGEEMSIGLRGFTIGYDYYATEKSVCFHHYAEGPNAAKRRKVKSFWEHADKYAGTGKKAMTRLLGIVGMNPEVDPSTWDHSEEDRYGCGKVRTTQKFYDTFGIDVVHKRTEHNLCEFVQTGIMHNDFMKFLRKDGMGIDYNKISYRFKNPMKN
;
A
#
# COMPACT_ATOMS: atom_id res chain seq x y z
N ARG A 1 -3.54 11.96 -34.84
CA ARG A 1 -4.05 10.66 -34.31
C ARG A 1 -3.16 10.41 -33.12
N ASP A 2 -3.61 10.94 -32.00
CA ASP A 2 -2.73 11.60 -31.04
C ASP A 2 -2.19 10.57 -30.05
N GLY A 3 -0.86 10.57 -29.90
CA GLY A 3 -0.14 9.67 -29.01
C GLY A 3 -0.30 10.12 -27.57
N LEU A 4 -0.87 9.25 -26.75
CA LEU A 4 -0.80 9.33 -25.30
C LEU A 4 0.57 8.78 -24.87
N VAL A 5 1.35 9.64 -24.23
CA VAL A 5 2.65 9.34 -23.59
C VAL A 5 2.38 8.45 -22.36
N PRO A 6 3.24 7.47 -22.02
CA PRO A 6 3.17 6.77 -20.75
C PRO A 6 3.30 7.78 -19.60
N MET A 7 2.46 7.67 -18.56
CA MET A 7 2.71 8.34 -17.29
C MET A 7 3.79 7.53 -16.58
N ASP A 8 5.02 8.03 -16.62
CA ASP A 8 6.09 7.64 -15.72
C ASP A 8 5.94 8.52 -14.46
N ASP A 9 5.90 7.89 -13.28
CA ASP A 9 5.93 8.59 -12.00
C ASP A 9 7.36 9.16 -11.80
N ASP A 10 7.66 10.27 -12.49
CA ASP A 10 8.88 11.06 -12.37
C ASP A 10 8.70 12.11 -11.26
N ASP A 11 8.62 11.67 -10.00
CA ASP A 11 8.58 12.59 -8.86
C ASP A 11 9.79 12.49 -7.91
N ASP A 12 10.84 11.69 -8.19
CA ASP A 12 12.10 11.71 -7.44
C ASP A 12 13.27 11.11 -8.26
N ASP A 13 13.82 11.87 -9.21
CA ASP A 13 15.18 11.65 -9.76
C ASP A 13 16.12 12.73 -9.17
N ASP A 14 16.59 12.52 -7.94
CA ASP A 14 17.73 13.22 -7.37
C ASP A 14 18.77 12.19 -6.90
N ASP A 15 19.45 11.57 -7.87
CA ASP A 15 20.67 10.80 -7.63
C ASP A 15 21.79 11.78 -7.24
N ALA A 16 22.19 11.74 -5.96
CA ALA A 16 23.30 12.51 -5.44
C ALA A 16 24.64 12.02 -6.02
N SER A 17 25.03 12.56 -7.18
CA SER A 17 26.42 12.44 -7.67
C SER A 17 27.29 13.53 -7.04
N SER A 18 28.21 13.12 -6.16
CA SER A 18 29.25 13.99 -5.61
C SER A 18 30.25 14.39 -6.71
N GLU A 19 30.27 15.67 -7.08
CA GLU A 19 31.35 16.25 -7.88
C GLU A 19 32.65 16.35 -7.04
N GLY A 20 33.66 15.59 -7.44
CA GLY A 20 35.04 15.74 -6.97
C GLY A 20 35.81 16.72 -7.86
N SER A 21 36.39 17.73 -7.24
CA SER A 21 37.25 18.74 -7.88
C SER A 21 38.62 18.20 -8.30
N GLU A 22 39.10 18.76 -9.40
CA GLU A 22 40.37 18.60 -10.13
C GLU A 22 41.66 18.55 -9.28
N GLU A 23 42.67 17.81 -9.75
CA GLU A 23 43.98 18.33 -10.21
C GLU A 23 44.99 17.21 -10.57
N GLY A 24 45.54 17.28 -11.80
CA GLY A 24 46.88 16.85 -12.27
C GLY A 24 47.32 15.38 -12.13
N ASP A 25 48.24 14.81 -12.90
CA ASP A 25 49.05 15.17 -14.06
C ASP A 25 49.80 13.87 -14.46
N ASP A 26 50.09 13.71 -15.76
CA ASP A 26 51.16 12.89 -16.38
C ASP A 26 51.39 11.39 -16.05
N GLY A 27 51.51 10.58 -17.12
CA GLY A 27 52.37 9.39 -17.12
C GLY A 27 52.01 8.27 -18.11
N GLU A 28 52.67 8.27 -19.27
CA GLU A 28 52.67 7.22 -20.30
C GLU A 28 53.19 5.86 -19.81
N GLY A 29 52.72 4.76 -20.45
CA GLY A 29 53.61 3.66 -20.86
C GLY A 29 53.20 2.23 -20.49
N GLY A 30 53.01 1.40 -21.53
CA GLY A 30 53.70 0.11 -21.65
C GLY A 30 52.98 -1.18 -21.26
N ASP A 31 52.49 -1.87 -22.30
CA ASP A 31 52.83 -3.26 -22.69
C ASP A 31 52.48 -4.49 -21.82
N ASP A 32 51.75 -5.38 -22.51
CA ASP A 32 51.96 -6.82 -22.73
C ASP A 32 51.62 -7.90 -21.68
N GLU A 33 50.71 -8.77 -22.14
CA GLU A 33 50.70 -10.24 -22.17
C GLU A 33 51.17 -11.05 -20.94
N GLU A 34 50.31 -11.96 -20.46
CA GLU A 34 50.59 -13.41 -20.54
C GLU A 34 49.37 -14.29 -20.17
N GLU A 35 49.17 -15.31 -21.02
CA GLU A 35 48.47 -16.60 -20.86
C GLU A 35 48.87 -17.33 -19.55
N SER A 36 48.28 -18.39 -19.01
CA SER A 36 47.17 -19.33 -19.24
C SER A 36 47.17 -20.25 -18.00
N GLU A 37 46.10 -21.01 -17.75
CA GLU A 37 46.14 -22.48 -17.58
C GLU A 37 44.83 -22.99 -16.97
N GLU A 38 44.28 -24.00 -17.66
CA GLU A 38 43.10 -24.79 -17.32
C GLU A 38 43.44 -25.89 -16.31
N GLU A 39 42.53 -26.21 -15.38
CA GLU A 39 42.33 -27.59 -14.92
C GLU A 39 40.83 -27.86 -14.67
N GLU A 40 40.33 -28.94 -15.29
CA GLU A 40 38.97 -29.48 -15.23
C GLU A 40 38.93 -30.71 -14.26
N PRO A 41 37.77 -31.34 -13.96
CA PRO A 41 37.19 -31.39 -12.62
C PRO A 41 37.26 -32.77 -11.92
N ALA A 42 36.96 -32.79 -10.62
CA ALA A 42 36.70 -34.03 -9.87
C ALA A 42 35.22 -34.14 -9.50
N GLU A 43 34.55 -35.17 -10.01
CA GLU A 43 33.24 -35.66 -9.56
C GLU A 43 33.35 -36.32 -8.18
N GLU A 44 32.44 -36.03 -7.24
CA GLU A 44 31.92 -37.07 -6.34
C GLU A 44 30.56 -36.71 -5.68
N ASN A 45 29.67 -37.72 -5.73
CA ASN A 45 28.55 -38.04 -4.84
C ASN A 45 27.26 -37.18 -4.81
N LYS A 46 26.40 -37.47 -5.80
CA LYS A 46 24.93 -37.45 -5.67
C LYS A 46 24.45 -38.63 -4.83
N ASN A 47 24.09 -38.42 -3.56
CA ASN A 47 22.99 -39.13 -2.85
C ASN A 47 22.94 -38.71 -1.37
N GLN A 48 22.55 -37.46 -1.09
CA GLN A 48 22.14 -37.09 0.28
C GLN A 48 21.27 -35.81 0.37
N LEU A 49 20.50 -35.48 -0.68
CA LEU A 49 19.72 -34.22 -0.75
C LEU A 49 18.19 -34.43 -0.86
N HIS A 50 17.66 -35.55 -0.36
CA HIS A 50 16.21 -35.82 -0.35
C HIS A 50 15.61 -36.06 1.05
N GLY A 51 16.29 -35.65 2.12
CA GLY A 51 15.81 -35.83 3.50
C GLY A 51 15.44 -34.56 4.28
N ASP A 52 15.97 -33.39 3.91
CA ASP A 52 16.00 -32.24 4.84
C ASP A 52 15.09 -31.05 4.47
N VAL A 53 14.20 -31.20 3.49
CA VAL A 53 13.27 -30.12 3.06
C VAL A 53 11.92 -30.14 3.81
N GLU A 54 11.62 -31.16 4.62
CA GLU A 54 10.31 -31.26 5.30
C GLU A 54 10.30 -30.87 6.80
N ARG A 55 11.40 -30.36 7.37
CA ARG A 55 11.48 -30.11 8.83
C ARG A 55 11.55 -28.66 9.32
N ALA A 56 11.50 -27.67 8.44
CA ALA A 56 11.54 -26.24 8.83
C ALA A 56 10.16 -25.57 9.00
N HIS A 57 9.04 -26.25 8.75
CA HIS A 57 7.72 -25.61 8.72
C HIS A 57 6.79 -26.07 9.86
N GLN A 58 7.12 -25.71 11.10
CA GLN A 58 6.18 -25.80 12.23
C GLN A 58 6.65 -24.93 13.41
N MET A 59 6.65 -23.60 13.25
CA MET A 59 6.63 -22.71 14.42
C MET A 59 5.18 -22.34 14.74
N PRO A 60 4.67 -22.62 15.95
CA PRO A 60 3.35 -22.20 16.38
C PRO A 60 3.36 -20.70 16.72
N MET A 61 2.24 -20.03 16.40
CA MET A 61 1.96 -18.65 16.78
C MET A 61 2.20 -18.47 18.28
N SER A 62 3.08 -17.55 18.66
CA SER A 62 3.33 -17.29 20.07
C SER A 62 3.78 -15.86 20.31
N VAL A 63 2.83 -15.05 20.74
CA VAL A 63 3.04 -14.23 21.94
C VAL A 63 2.53 -15.09 23.11
N ASN A 64 3.44 -15.64 23.92
CA ASN A 64 3.15 -16.46 25.12
C ASN A 64 2.43 -17.82 24.94
N GLY A 65 2.60 -18.52 23.82
CA GLY A 65 2.31 -19.97 23.74
C GLY A 65 0.84 -20.40 23.94
N LYS A 66 -0.13 -19.51 23.70
CA LYS A 66 -1.56 -19.86 23.64
C LYS A 66 -2.11 -19.60 22.25
N PRO A 67 -2.97 -20.49 21.70
CA PRO A 67 -3.69 -20.20 20.46
C PRO A 67 -4.55 -18.96 20.69
N VAL A 68 -4.16 -17.85 20.05
CA VAL A 68 -4.90 -16.60 20.10
C VAL A 68 -6.14 -16.80 19.24
N ASN A 69 -7.30 -17.00 19.88
CA ASN A 69 -8.55 -16.72 19.18
C ASN A 69 -8.50 -15.25 18.77
N PRO A 70 -8.73 -14.89 17.49
CA PRO A 70 -8.71 -13.50 17.07
C PRO A 70 -9.73 -12.72 17.91
N VAL A 71 -9.23 -11.82 18.75
CA VAL A 71 -10.07 -10.97 19.59
C VAL A 71 -10.45 -9.76 18.75
N VAL A 72 -11.64 -9.81 18.16
CA VAL A 72 -12.22 -8.64 17.48
C VAL A 72 -12.78 -7.71 18.58
N PRO A 73 -12.26 -6.47 18.72
CA PRO A 73 -12.76 -5.55 19.73
C PRO A 73 -14.21 -5.13 19.48
N ASP A 74 -14.87 -4.66 20.54
CA ASP A 74 -16.19 -4.05 20.42
C ASP A 74 -16.13 -2.79 19.56
N HIS A 75 -17.14 -2.64 18.70
CA HIS A 75 -17.21 -1.52 17.76
C HIS A 75 -17.97 -0.34 18.36
N LYS A 76 -17.44 0.86 18.15
CA LYS A 76 -18.02 2.12 18.59
C LYS A 76 -18.04 3.12 17.43
N TRP A 77 -19.03 3.99 17.40
CA TRP A 77 -19.07 5.09 16.46
C TRP A 77 -19.81 6.32 17.03
N PRO A 78 -19.31 7.55 16.83
CA PRO A 78 -17.97 7.86 16.32
C PRO A 78 -16.88 7.41 17.31
N VAL A 79 -15.66 7.28 16.81
CA VAL A 79 -14.48 6.91 17.59
C VAL A 79 -13.34 7.86 17.22
N SER A 80 -12.46 8.15 18.17
CA SER A 80 -11.30 9.02 17.96
C SER A 80 -10.17 8.55 18.84
N ILE A 81 -8.94 8.57 18.31
CA ILE A 81 -7.74 8.19 19.07
C ILE A 81 -7.44 9.16 20.23
N ARG A 82 -7.96 10.39 20.19
CA ARG A 82 -7.81 11.37 21.29
C ARG A 82 -8.43 10.88 22.60
N ASN A 83 -9.43 9.99 22.51
CA ASN A 83 -10.02 9.37 23.70
C ASN A 83 -9.10 8.31 24.34
N GLU A 84 -7.98 8.01 23.70
CA GLU A 84 -6.98 7.04 24.13
C GLU A 84 -5.64 7.72 24.49
N ASP A 85 -5.59 9.06 24.52
CA ASP A 85 -4.41 9.82 24.91
C ASP A 85 -3.88 9.35 26.28
N GLY A 86 -2.59 9.05 26.35
CA GLY A 86 -1.96 8.45 27.53
C GLY A 86 -2.08 6.92 27.64
N ASN A 87 -2.78 6.26 26.71
CA ASN A 87 -2.84 4.79 26.59
C ASN A 87 -2.23 4.29 25.26
N PHE A 88 -1.28 5.05 24.72
CA PHE A 88 -0.50 4.68 23.55
C PHE A 88 0.51 3.58 23.89
N GLU A 89 1.19 3.09 22.86
CA GLU A 89 2.26 2.11 22.96
C GLU A 89 3.58 2.76 22.60
N ASP A 90 4.59 2.54 23.44
CA ASP A 90 5.94 3.00 23.18
C ASP A 90 6.65 1.99 22.26
N ILE A 91 7.12 2.47 21.12
CA ILE A 91 7.93 1.71 20.17
C ILE A 91 9.28 2.40 19.98
N MET A 92 10.30 1.62 19.61
CA MET A 92 11.57 2.18 19.17
C MET A 92 11.40 2.83 17.80
N HIS A 93 11.98 4.01 17.59
CA HIS A 93 12.01 4.63 16.28
C HIS A 93 12.82 3.75 15.31
N PRO A 94 12.29 3.35 14.15
CA PRO A 94 12.90 2.32 13.31
C PRO A 94 14.20 2.78 12.61
N GLY A 95 14.43 4.10 12.52
CA GLY A 95 15.70 4.67 12.03
C GLY A 95 16.66 5.12 13.13
N ASP A 96 16.28 5.09 14.41
CA ASP A 96 17.05 5.68 15.52
C ASP A 96 16.76 4.91 16.82
N ASP A 97 17.67 4.00 17.18
CA ASP A 97 17.52 3.13 18.36
C ASP A 97 17.70 3.86 19.70
N THR A 98 17.95 5.18 19.68
CA THR A 98 17.99 6.01 20.88
C THR A 98 16.67 6.73 21.14
N GLN A 99 15.77 6.76 20.14
CA GLN A 99 14.49 7.45 20.22
C GLN A 99 13.34 6.47 20.47
N ILE A 100 12.50 6.81 21.44
CA ILE A 100 11.23 6.12 21.71
C ILE A 100 10.09 7.00 21.20
N MET A 101 9.11 6.39 20.54
CA MET A 101 7.91 7.06 20.07
C MET A 101 6.69 6.45 20.73
N SER A 102 5.82 7.29 21.29
CA SER A 102 4.52 6.85 21.79
C SER A 102 3.51 6.93 20.65
N VAL A 103 3.07 5.79 20.14
CA VAL A 103 2.17 5.68 18.97
C VAL A 103 0.85 5.03 19.35
N PRO A 104 -0.26 5.28 18.62
CA PRO A 104 -1.50 4.59 18.88
C PRO A 104 -1.32 3.06 18.88
N ARG A 105 -2.08 2.35 19.72
CA ARG A 105 -2.14 0.89 19.64
C ARG A 105 -2.88 0.47 18.38
N PHE A 106 -2.45 -0.64 17.79
CA PHE A 106 -3.30 -1.32 16.81
C PHE A 106 -4.65 -1.66 17.45
N TRP A 107 -5.72 -1.51 16.67
CA TRP A 107 -7.05 -1.92 17.09
C TRP A 107 -7.11 -3.42 17.42
N SER A 108 -6.44 -4.25 16.62
CA SER A 108 -6.27 -5.68 16.83
C SER A 108 -4.98 -6.14 16.15
N ASP A 109 -4.39 -7.23 16.65
CA ASP A 109 -3.45 -8.03 15.86
C ASP A 109 -4.16 -8.67 14.65
N PRO A 110 -3.40 -9.12 13.62
CA PRO A 110 -3.96 -9.83 12.48
C PRO A 110 -4.82 -11.03 12.89
N VAL A 111 -6.00 -11.14 12.28
CA VAL A 111 -7.03 -12.10 12.68
C VAL A 111 -7.11 -13.33 11.77
N HIS A 112 -6.33 -13.36 10.69
CA HIS A 112 -6.37 -14.43 9.69
C HIS A 112 -5.78 -15.76 10.18
N ALA A 113 -4.92 -15.76 11.21
CA ALA A 113 -4.29 -16.96 11.78
C ALA A 113 -3.65 -17.88 10.70
N ASN A 114 -2.99 -17.28 9.70
CA ASN A 114 -2.41 -17.94 8.53
C ASN A 114 -3.39 -18.78 7.69
N LYS A 115 -4.70 -18.55 7.82
CA LYS A 115 -5.77 -19.23 7.09
C LYS A 115 -6.63 -18.23 6.35
N LEU A 116 -7.42 -18.74 5.40
CA LEU A 116 -8.44 -17.93 4.76
C LEU A 116 -9.47 -17.58 5.82
N MET A 117 -9.74 -16.29 5.97
CA MET A 117 -10.74 -15.80 6.91
C MET A 117 -12.11 -16.36 6.57
N SER A 118 -12.89 -16.74 7.59
CA SER A 118 -14.30 -17.09 7.38
C SER A 118 -15.12 -15.82 7.12
N ARG A 119 -16.18 -15.94 6.32
CA ARG A 119 -17.09 -14.81 6.08
C ARG A 119 -17.70 -14.26 7.38
N THR A 120 -18.00 -15.14 8.35
CA THR A 120 -18.51 -14.72 9.67
C THR A 120 -17.53 -13.81 10.40
N LEU A 121 -16.23 -14.14 10.38
CA LEU A 121 -15.19 -13.29 10.98
C LEU A 121 -15.05 -11.98 10.21
N ALA A 122 -15.07 -12.01 8.88
CA ALA A 122 -15.02 -10.80 8.05
C ALA A 122 -16.19 -9.85 8.35
N MET A 123 -17.41 -10.39 8.51
CA MET A 123 -18.60 -9.59 8.83
C MET A 123 -18.64 -9.09 10.28
N SER A 124 -17.85 -9.67 11.18
CA SER A 124 -17.69 -9.14 12.53
C SER A 124 -16.80 -7.90 12.60
N ILE A 125 -16.07 -7.59 11.52
CA ILE A 125 -15.21 -6.40 11.40
C ILE A 125 -15.90 -5.39 10.50
N GLY A 126 -16.33 -4.28 11.11
CA GLY A 126 -16.90 -3.14 10.43
C GLY A 126 -18.05 -2.50 11.19
N SER A 127 -17.88 -1.23 11.54
CA SER A 127 -18.87 -0.45 12.27
C SER A 127 -19.92 0.19 11.36
N CYS A 128 -21.13 0.32 11.89
CA CYS A 128 -22.22 1.10 11.32
C CYS A 128 -22.36 2.40 12.11
N ILE A 129 -22.76 3.51 11.48
CA ILE A 129 -23.02 4.77 12.21
C ILE A 129 -24.16 4.62 13.22
N LYS A 130 -25.17 3.80 12.89
CA LYS A 130 -26.28 3.47 13.78
C LYS A 130 -26.05 2.10 14.42
N ALA A 131 -26.14 2.05 15.74
CA ALA A 131 -26.18 0.79 16.46
C ALA A 131 -27.48 0.01 16.23
N ASP A 132 -27.45 -1.31 16.41
CA ASP A 132 -28.66 -2.12 16.51
C ASP A 132 -29.44 -1.85 17.81
N ARG A 133 -30.55 -2.58 18.00
CA ARG A 133 -31.40 -2.47 19.20
C ARG A 133 -30.69 -2.82 20.51
N LYS A 134 -29.51 -3.46 20.46
CA LYS A 134 -28.69 -3.84 21.61
C LYS A 134 -27.50 -2.89 21.80
N GLY A 135 -27.36 -1.86 20.98
CA GLY A 135 -26.24 -0.93 21.04
C GLY A 135 -24.98 -1.43 20.31
N ASN A 136 -25.07 -2.50 19.51
CA ASN A 136 -23.93 -3.03 18.75
C ASN A 136 -23.79 -2.30 17.41
N HIS A 137 -22.58 -1.81 17.11
CA HIS A 137 -22.26 -1.18 15.83
C HIS A 137 -21.74 -2.17 14.78
N ALA A 138 -21.27 -3.37 15.16
CA ALA A 138 -20.82 -4.41 14.25
C ALA A 138 -21.97 -5.36 13.89
N VAL A 139 -22.77 -4.95 12.91
CA VAL A 139 -23.96 -5.70 12.47
C VAL A 139 -23.76 -6.37 11.10
N GLY A 140 -22.55 -6.32 10.54
CA GLY A 140 -22.22 -6.92 9.26
C GLY A 140 -23.12 -6.43 8.13
N ASP A 141 -23.64 -7.36 7.33
CA ASP A 141 -24.50 -7.06 6.18
C ASP A 141 -25.79 -6.33 6.54
N ASP A 142 -26.26 -6.44 7.79
CA ASP A 142 -27.46 -5.75 8.25
C ASP A 142 -27.26 -4.22 8.33
N CYS A 143 -26.01 -3.73 8.26
CA CYS A 143 -25.73 -2.30 8.17
C CYS A 143 -26.07 -1.77 6.76
N PRO A 144 -27.03 -0.84 6.64
CA PRO A 144 -27.35 -0.21 5.35
C PRO A 144 -26.11 0.43 4.72
N LYS A 145 -25.96 0.34 3.39
CA LYS A 145 -24.75 0.84 2.71
C LYS A 145 -24.43 2.31 3.00
N ASN A 146 -25.44 3.17 3.17
CA ASN A 146 -25.27 4.59 3.49
C ASN A 146 -24.78 4.82 4.93
N ASP A 147 -25.01 3.84 5.81
CA ASP A 147 -24.66 3.90 7.24
C ASP A 147 -23.29 3.23 7.53
N ARG A 148 -22.67 2.58 6.54
CA ARG A 148 -21.35 1.93 6.68
C ARG A 148 -20.25 2.97 6.76
N THR A 149 -19.41 2.86 7.78
CA THR A 149 -18.34 3.83 8.09
C THR A 149 -17.12 3.63 7.19
N ILE A 150 -16.33 4.70 7.01
CA ILE A 150 -15.10 4.71 6.22
C ILE A 150 -14.00 5.34 7.06
N PHE A 151 -12.90 4.63 7.24
CA PHE A 151 -11.64 5.20 7.71
C PHE A 151 -10.79 5.62 6.51
N VAL A 152 -10.28 6.85 6.49
CA VAL A 152 -9.33 7.32 5.49
C VAL A 152 -8.00 7.61 6.18
N ALA A 153 -6.96 6.83 5.84
CA ALA A 153 -5.60 7.02 6.32
C ALA A 153 -4.80 7.87 5.32
N ILE A 154 -4.16 8.92 5.82
CA ILE A 154 -3.30 9.82 5.05
C ILE A 154 -1.94 9.90 5.74
N ALA A 155 -0.87 9.67 4.99
CA ALA A 155 0.49 10.01 5.41
C ALA A 155 0.90 11.32 4.72
N SER A 156 1.27 12.32 5.51
CA SER A 156 1.68 13.64 5.04
C SER A 156 3.11 13.91 5.50
N TYR A 157 3.94 14.39 4.58
CA TYR A 157 5.27 14.91 4.88
C TYR A 157 5.36 16.34 4.35
N ARG A 158 5.32 17.31 5.28
CA ARG A 158 5.47 18.74 5.00
C ARG A 158 4.63 19.26 3.81
N ASP A 159 3.45 18.66 3.60
CA ASP A 159 2.61 18.94 2.43
C ASP A 159 1.46 19.90 2.78
N TRP A 160 1.58 21.13 2.30
CA TRP A 160 0.57 22.18 2.48
C TRP A 160 -0.80 21.84 1.85
N GLN A 161 -0.85 20.90 0.89
CA GLN A 161 -2.09 20.47 0.23
C GLN A 161 -2.95 19.55 1.07
N CYS A 162 -2.37 18.92 2.10
CA CYS A 162 -3.06 17.94 2.94
C CYS A 162 -4.40 18.44 3.49
N ARG A 163 -4.45 19.68 4.00
CA ARG A 163 -5.70 20.29 4.48
C ARG A 163 -6.78 20.41 3.38
N TYR A 164 -6.40 20.63 2.13
CA TYR A 164 -7.35 20.69 1.02
C TYR A 164 -7.85 19.31 0.61
N THR A 165 -7.01 18.28 0.73
CA THR A 165 -7.40 16.88 0.57
C THR A 165 -8.48 16.53 1.59
N VAL A 166 -8.21 16.79 2.88
CA VAL A 166 -9.16 16.56 3.99
C VAL A 166 -10.46 17.35 3.79
N GLU A 167 -10.37 18.62 3.43
CA GLU A 167 -11.55 19.44 3.10
C GLU A 167 -12.37 18.80 1.97
N SER A 168 -11.71 18.30 0.92
CA SER A 168 -12.39 17.67 -0.22
C SER A 168 -13.06 16.33 0.13
N ILE A 169 -12.46 15.55 1.04
CA ILE A 169 -13.04 14.30 1.54
C ILE A 169 -14.44 14.55 2.11
N PHE A 170 -14.57 15.55 2.99
CA PHE A 170 -15.85 15.85 3.63
C PHE A 170 -16.80 16.65 2.74
N THR A 171 -16.33 17.73 2.10
CA THR A 171 -17.20 18.61 1.29
C THR A 171 -17.79 17.90 0.07
N ARG A 172 -17.16 16.81 -0.38
CA ARG A 172 -17.59 16.05 -1.56
C ARG A 172 -18.18 14.69 -1.23
N ALA A 173 -18.21 14.29 0.04
CA ALA A 173 -18.97 13.11 0.47
C ALA A 173 -20.48 13.40 0.45
N THR A 174 -21.27 12.38 0.14
CA THR A 174 -22.73 12.40 0.29
C THR A 174 -23.13 12.31 1.76
N TYR A 175 -22.40 11.49 2.52
CA TYR A 175 -22.61 11.26 3.95
C TYR A 175 -21.30 11.52 4.70
N PRO A 176 -20.87 12.77 4.88
CA PRO A 176 -19.60 13.09 5.54
C PRO A 176 -19.50 12.54 6.97
N GLU A 177 -20.63 12.37 7.67
CA GLU A 177 -20.72 11.87 9.04
C GLU A 177 -20.31 10.41 9.23
N ARG A 178 -20.17 9.63 8.16
CA ARG A 178 -19.69 8.23 8.21
C ARG A 178 -18.19 8.11 7.95
N VAL A 179 -17.52 9.22 7.65
CA VAL A 179 -16.11 9.26 7.30
C VAL A 179 -15.31 9.73 8.50
N ARG A 180 -14.27 8.98 8.88
CA ARG A 180 -13.22 9.44 9.80
C ARG A 180 -11.90 9.48 9.05
N VAL A 181 -11.15 10.56 9.25
CA VAL A 181 -9.82 10.74 8.65
C VAL A 181 -8.77 10.61 9.74
N GLY A 182 -7.80 9.73 9.54
CA GLY A 182 -6.58 9.65 10.35
C GLY A 182 -5.41 10.16 9.52
N VAL A 183 -4.72 11.18 10.03
CA VAL A 183 -3.55 11.77 9.38
C VAL A 183 -2.33 11.53 10.24
N VAL A 184 -1.25 11.03 9.63
CA VAL A 184 0.09 11.09 10.19
C VAL A 184 0.79 12.28 9.56
N ASP A 185 0.97 13.34 10.34
CA ASP A 185 1.38 14.65 9.87
C ASP A 185 2.80 14.95 10.32
N GLN A 186 3.76 14.80 9.41
CA GLN A 186 5.18 14.98 9.67
C GLN A 186 5.58 16.39 9.27
N ILE A 187 5.74 17.28 10.26
CA ILE A 187 5.87 18.73 10.05
C ILE A 187 6.99 19.33 10.88
N VAL A 188 7.52 20.47 10.43
CA VAL A 188 8.33 21.37 11.24
C VAL A 188 7.42 22.42 11.88
N ALA A 189 7.43 22.50 13.21
CA ALA A 189 6.63 23.46 13.95
C ALA A 189 6.94 24.90 13.50
N ASP A 190 5.90 25.74 13.43
CA ASP A 190 5.96 27.14 12.99
C ASP A 190 6.38 27.39 11.53
N GLU A 191 6.80 26.37 10.77
CA GLU A 191 7.12 26.47 9.34
C GLU A 191 5.99 25.92 8.45
N ASP A 192 5.47 24.75 8.80
CA ASP A 192 4.52 24.02 7.97
C ASP A 192 3.08 24.13 8.49
N PHE A 193 2.10 24.01 7.59
CA PHE A 193 0.69 23.91 7.98
C PHE A 193 0.34 22.47 8.33
N SER A 194 -0.28 22.26 9.49
CA SER A 194 -0.87 20.96 9.78
C SER A 194 -2.08 20.68 8.88
N CYS A 195 -2.29 19.41 8.52
CA CYS A 195 -3.43 18.92 7.76
C CYS A 195 -4.80 19.25 8.36
N GLU A 196 -4.90 19.38 9.69
CA GLU A 196 -6.15 19.78 10.36
C GLU A 196 -6.34 21.30 10.46
N SER A 197 -5.36 22.08 10.00
CA SER A 197 -5.45 23.54 9.98
C SER A 197 -6.51 23.98 8.98
N SER A 198 -7.48 24.76 9.47
CA SER A 198 -8.55 25.32 8.63
C SER A 198 -7.97 26.19 7.50
N ILE A 199 -8.62 26.19 6.34
CA ILE A 199 -8.17 26.95 5.16
C ILE A 199 -8.32 28.45 5.41
N ASN A 200 -9.46 28.83 5.98
CA ASN A 200 -9.72 30.15 6.55
C ASN A 200 -9.89 30.00 8.06
N PRO A 201 -9.70 31.05 8.89
CA PRO A 201 -10.04 30.96 10.31
C PRO A 201 -11.49 30.48 10.51
N CYS A 202 -11.72 29.53 11.43
CA CYS A 202 -13.09 29.03 11.70
C CYS A 202 -14.03 30.13 12.24
N SER A 203 -13.50 31.24 12.77
CA SER A 203 -14.29 32.42 13.12
C SER A 203 -14.92 33.10 11.91
N ASP A 204 -14.25 33.03 10.77
CA ASP A 204 -14.60 33.75 9.55
C ASP A 204 -15.43 32.85 8.62
N ASP A 205 -15.11 31.55 8.60
CA ASP A 205 -15.84 30.53 7.86
C ASP A 205 -16.04 29.25 8.72
N PRO A 206 -17.04 29.24 9.61
CA PRO A 206 -17.31 28.09 10.48
C PRO A 206 -17.90 26.89 9.73
N GLU A 207 -18.43 27.08 8.51
CA GLU A 207 -19.09 26.01 7.74
C GLU A 207 -18.13 25.19 6.88
N GLN A 208 -16.88 25.61 6.72
CA GLN A 208 -15.84 24.79 6.07
C GLN A 208 -15.71 23.43 6.80
N ALA A 209 -15.40 22.39 6.04
CA ALA A 209 -15.48 21.03 6.57
C ALA A 209 -14.44 20.75 7.66
N LEU A 210 -13.23 21.29 7.55
CA LEU A 210 -12.19 21.18 8.58
C LEU A 210 -12.64 21.70 9.96
N CYS A 211 -13.54 22.68 10.00
CA CYS A 211 -14.13 23.18 11.26
C CYS A 211 -15.34 22.33 11.66
N LYS A 212 -16.25 22.06 10.71
CA LYS A 212 -17.52 21.38 10.94
C LYS A 212 -17.39 19.91 11.35
N HIS A 213 -16.39 19.22 10.80
CA HIS A 213 -16.13 17.79 10.99
C HIS A 213 -14.85 17.53 11.80
N ARG A 214 -14.38 18.51 12.58
CA ARG A 214 -13.16 18.43 13.37
C ARG A 214 -13.09 17.19 14.26
N ASP A 215 -14.22 16.78 14.84
CA ASP A 215 -14.32 15.60 15.70
C ASP A 215 -14.06 14.28 14.97
N LEU A 216 -14.17 14.26 13.63
CA LEU A 216 -13.93 13.12 12.74
C LEU A 216 -12.53 13.15 12.10
N ILE A 217 -11.67 14.09 12.50
CA ILE A 217 -10.29 14.22 12.00
C ILE A 217 -9.36 13.96 13.17
N ASP A 218 -8.62 12.86 13.12
CA ASP A 218 -7.54 12.54 14.05
C ASP A 218 -6.19 12.84 13.40
N VAL A 219 -5.33 13.58 14.08
CA VAL A 219 -3.96 13.87 13.61
C VAL A 219 -2.96 13.33 14.62
N PHE A 220 -2.09 12.44 14.15
CA PHE A 220 -0.84 12.10 14.83
C PHE A 220 0.26 12.99 14.28
N GLN A 221 0.63 14.02 15.03
CA GLN A 221 1.70 14.93 14.63
C GLN A 221 3.06 14.33 14.99
N MET A 222 3.98 14.32 14.04
CA MET A 222 5.37 13.90 14.19
C MET A 222 6.28 15.05 13.75
N ASP A 223 7.37 15.29 14.49
CA ASP A 223 8.41 16.21 14.00
C ASP A 223 9.03 15.62 12.74
N ALA A 224 9.16 16.43 11.69
CA ALA A 224 9.71 16.01 10.40
C ALA A 224 11.07 15.30 10.55
N ILE A 225 11.91 15.70 11.53
CA ILE A 225 13.23 15.08 11.75
C ILE A 225 13.17 13.59 12.11
N TYR A 226 12.01 13.07 12.51
CA TYR A 226 11.75 11.65 12.80
C TYR A 226 11.05 10.92 11.64
N ALA A 227 10.88 11.57 10.48
CA ALA A 227 10.34 10.90 9.31
C ALA A 227 11.39 9.98 8.68
N VAL A 228 11.00 8.72 8.48
CA VAL A 228 11.81 7.68 7.83
C VAL A 228 11.08 7.10 6.61
N GLY A 229 10.30 7.92 5.92
CA GLY A 229 9.59 7.52 4.71
C GLY A 229 8.14 7.06 4.91
N PRO A 230 7.41 6.84 3.80
CA PRO A 230 5.97 6.64 3.81
C PRO A 230 5.54 5.34 4.49
N VAL A 231 6.35 4.29 4.43
CA VAL A 231 6.01 2.98 5.03
C VAL A 231 5.78 3.10 6.53
N PHE A 232 6.67 3.82 7.25
CA PHE A 232 6.50 4.02 8.68
C PHE A 232 5.35 4.97 9.01
N ALA A 233 5.19 6.05 8.23
CA ALA A 233 4.05 6.96 8.41
C ALA A 233 2.71 6.23 8.22
N ARG A 234 2.59 5.37 7.19
CA ARG A 234 1.40 4.54 6.96
C ARG A 234 1.24 3.42 7.99
N HIS A 235 2.32 2.91 8.56
CA HIS A 235 2.27 2.03 9.73
C HIS A 235 1.59 2.71 10.93
N VAL A 236 1.99 3.94 11.25
CA VAL A 236 1.31 4.74 12.28
C VAL A 236 -0.14 5.03 11.87
N GLY A 237 -0.41 5.31 10.60
CA GLY A 237 -1.78 5.50 10.09
C GLY A 237 -2.66 4.26 10.27
N HIS A 238 -2.14 3.06 10.01
CA HIS A 238 -2.86 1.79 10.25
C HIS A 238 -3.16 1.57 11.74
N ARG A 239 -2.29 2.04 12.65
CA ARG A 239 -2.55 2.05 14.10
C ARG A 239 -3.68 2.98 14.50
N MET A 240 -4.11 3.90 13.63
CA MET A 240 -5.23 4.80 13.92
C MET A 240 -6.59 4.22 13.51
N TYR A 241 -6.67 3.11 12.77
CA TYR A 241 -7.92 2.42 12.42
C TYR A 241 -8.66 1.92 13.68
N ARG A 242 -10.00 1.97 13.73
CA ARG A 242 -10.79 1.64 14.94
C ARG A 242 -12.03 0.79 14.65
N GLY A 243 -11.96 -0.05 13.62
CA GLY A 243 -13.02 -1.00 13.29
C GLY A 243 -14.04 -0.46 12.29
N GLU A 244 -13.71 0.56 11.50
CA GLU A 244 -14.58 1.07 10.44
C GLU A 244 -14.91 0.01 9.38
N TYR A 245 -16.09 0.11 8.77
CA TYR A 245 -16.57 -0.90 7.81
C TYR A 245 -15.65 -1.03 6.60
N TYR A 246 -15.24 0.11 6.07
CA TYR A 246 -14.27 0.23 5.00
C TYR A 246 -13.05 1.02 5.46
N THR A 247 -11.93 0.75 4.80
CA THR A 247 -10.69 1.50 4.95
C THR A 247 -10.24 2.00 3.59
N MET A 248 -9.70 3.21 3.58
CA MET A 248 -9.11 3.87 2.44
C MET A 248 -7.70 4.34 2.80
N GLN A 249 -6.76 4.13 1.89
CA GLN A 249 -5.47 4.82 1.90
C GLN A 249 -5.48 5.86 0.78
N SER A 250 -4.97 7.05 1.07
CA SER A 250 -4.82 8.14 0.10
C SER A 250 -3.53 8.90 0.36
N ASP A 251 -2.90 9.37 -0.71
CA ASP A 251 -1.86 10.39 -0.62
C ASP A 251 -2.43 11.73 -0.12
N ALA A 252 -1.54 12.59 0.37
CA ALA A 252 -1.89 13.86 1.02
C ALA A 252 -2.33 14.95 0.04
N HIS A 253 -2.19 14.78 -1.27
CA HIS A 253 -2.45 15.82 -2.27
C HIS A 253 -3.36 15.24 -3.37
N VAL A 254 -4.59 15.01 -2.96
CA VAL A 254 -5.64 14.36 -3.75
C VAL A 254 -6.93 15.16 -3.63
N THR A 255 -7.67 15.30 -4.72
CA THR A 255 -9.01 15.92 -4.69
C THR A 255 -10.07 14.87 -5.02
N PHE A 256 -11.01 14.66 -4.11
CA PHE A 256 -12.12 13.71 -4.28
C PHE A 256 -13.19 14.22 -5.26
N THR A 257 -14.03 13.36 -5.82
CA THR A 257 -15.17 13.78 -6.65
C THR A 257 -16.45 13.89 -5.81
N LYS A 258 -17.43 14.66 -6.29
CA LYS A 258 -18.73 14.77 -5.62
C LYS A 258 -19.44 13.42 -5.59
N GLY A 259 -19.82 12.97 -4.40
CA GLY A 259 -20.47 11.69 -4.13
C GLY A 259 -19.52 10.49 -4.09
N TRP A 260 -18.21 10.74 -3.93
CA TRP A 260 -17.16 9.70 -3.98
C TRP A 260 -17.44 8.51 -3.06
N ASP A 261 -17.94 8.78 -1.85
CA ASP A 261 -18.15 7.83 -0.77
C ASP A 261 -19.23 6.80 -1.13
N VAL A 262 -20.29 7.23 -1.79
CA VAL A 262 -21.35 6.34 -2.29
C VAL A 262 -20.86 5.59 -3.52
N ASP A 263 -20.13 6.26 -4.41
CA ASP A 263 -19.61 5.64 -5.63
C ASP A 263 -18.63 4.49 -5.32
N ILE A 264 -17.62 4.75 -4.48
CA ILE A 264 -16.59 3.75 -4.18
C ILE A 264 -17.16 2.52 -3.44
N ILE A 265 -18.15 2.72 -2.56
CA ILE A 265 -18.87 1.62 -1.90
C ILE A 265 -19.69 0.83 -2.91
N ASN A 266 -20.42 1.49 -3.81
CA ASN A 266 -21.18 0.77 -4.83
C ASN A 266 -20.27 -0.06 -5.74
N GLN A 267 -19.11 0.48 -6.12
CA GLN A 267 -18.08 -0.26 -6.85
C GLN A 267 -17.51 -1.43 -6.04
N GLN A 268 -17.19 -1.24 -4.76
CA GLN A 268 -16.67 -2.32 -3.90
C GLN A 268 -17.66 -3.48 -3.79
N GLU A 269 -18.93 -3.16 -3.55
CA GLU A 269 -19.97 -4.15 -3.31
C GLU A 269 -20.38 -4.88 -4.59
N SER A 270 -20.21 -4.28 -5.77
CA SER A 270 -20.54 -4.95 -7.04
C SER A 270 -19.55 -6.05 -7.44
N ILE A 271 -18.38 -6.10 -6.81
CA ILE A 271 -17.38 -7.17 -7.01
C ILE A 271 -17.90 -8.51 -6.46
N GLY A 272 -18.65 -8.49 -5.36
CA GLY A 272 -19.10 -9.70 -4.66
C GLY A 272 -17.97 -10.49 -3.97
N ASN A 273 -16.82 -9.85 -3.72
CA ASN A 273 -15.66 -10.42 -3.05
C ASN A 273 -15.30 -9.58 -1.81
N ASP A 274 -15.51 -10.14 -0.60
CA ASP A 274 -15.20 -9.48 0.67
C ASP A 274 -13.67 -9.33 0.89
N MET A 275 -12.86 -10.11 0.16
CA MET A 275 -11.38 -10.01 0.13
C MET A 275 -10.87 -9.09 -0.99
N ALA A 276 -11.74 -8.31 -1.63
CA ALA A 276 -11.33 -7.38 -2.69
C ALA A 276 -10.69 -6.10 -2.13
N VAL A 277 -9.61 -5.68 -2.77
CA VAL A 277 -8.97 -4.38 -2.56
C VAL A 277 -8.99 -3.63 -3.88
N GLN A 278 -9.76 -2.53 -3.94
CA GLN A 278 -9.67 -1.59 -5.05
C GLN A 278 -8.39 -0.76 -4.90
N SER A 279 -7.53 -0.73 -5.91
CA SER A 279 -6.26 0.02 -5.85
C SER A 279 -5.78 0.36 -7.26
N THR A 280 -5.19 1.54 -7.43
CA THR A 280 -4.70 2.05 -8.72
C THR A 280 -3.81 3.26 -8.47
N TYR A 281 -2.92 3.56 -9.43
CA TYR A 281 -2.42 4.93 -9.57
C TYR A 281 -3.58 5.86 -9.91
N LEU A 282 -3.55 7.05 -9.31
CA LEU A 282 -4.60 8.04 -9.51
C LEU A 282 -4.27 8.85 -10.76
N THR A 283 -5.27 9.11 -11.59
CA THR A 283 -5.13 10.04 -12.71
C THR A 283 -4.84 11.46 -12.22
N ASP A 284 -4.06 12.23 -12.98
CA ASP A 284 -3.81 13.64 -12.70
C ASP A 284 -5.11 14.47 -12.61
N ILE A 285 -5.12 15.47 -11.74
CA ILE A 285 -6.27 16.34 -11.47
C ILE A 285 -6.61 17.27 -12.64
N VAL A 286 -5.64 17.65 -13.48
CA VAL A 286 -5.83 18.66 -14.53
C VAL A 286 -6.83 18.15 -15.56
N GLY A 287 -7.93 18.89 -15.70
CA GLY A 287 -9.02 18.54 -16.60
C GLY A 287 -9.90 17.38 -16.15
N SER A 288 -9.63 16.78 -14.97
CA SER A 288 -10.31 15.56 -14.51
C SER A 288 -11.57 15.82 -13.69
N ILE A 289 -11.72 17.01 -13.09
CA ILE A 289 -12.92 17.41 -12.36
C ILE A 289 -13.58 18.62 -13.02
N ASP A 290 -14.90 18.63 -13.05
CA ASP A 290 -15.69 19.82 -13.35
C ASP A 290 -15.73 20.75 -12.14
N GLU A 291 -15.06 21.89 -12.22
CA GLU A 291 -14.92 22.83 -11.09
C GLU A 291 -16.26 23.35 -10.56
N ARG A 292 -17.29 23.44 -11.42
CA ARG A 292 -18.61 23.95 -11.03
C ARG A 292 -19.44 22.90 -10.28
N THR A 293 -19.36 21.64 -10.69
CA THR A 293 -20.22 20.56 -10.17
C THR A 293 -19.50 19.62 -9.21
N GLY A 294 -18.17 19.59 -9.23
CA GLY A 294 -17.33 18.64 -8.48
C GLY A 294 -17.34 17.22 -9.06
N LEU A 295 -18.03 16.98 -10.18
CA LEU A 295 -18.13 15.66 -10.81
C LEU A 295 -16.89 15.32 -11.61
N SER A 296 -16.59 14.02 -11.73
CA SER A 296 -15.54 13.52 -12.62
C SER A 296 -15.89 13.83 -14.09
N LYS A 297 -14.87 14.25 -14.85
CA LYS A 297 -14.89 14.33 -16.32
C LYS A 297 -14.29 13.08 -16.98
N ARG A 298 -13.61 12.24 -16.20
CA ARG A 298 -12.95 11.03 -16.69
C ARG A 298 -13.92 9.87 -16.75
N ASN A 299 -13.89 9.17 -17.89
CA ASN A 299 -14.53 7.88 -18.14
C ASN A 299 -13.47 6.82 -18.48
N THR A 300 -12.23 7.10 -18.10
CA THR A 300 -11.04 6.29 -18.26
C THR A 300 -10.41 6.09 -16.90
N ARG A 301 -9.55 5.08 -16.77
CA ARG A 301 -8.85 4.76 -15.53
C ARG A 301 -7.54 4.03 -15.80
N PRO A 302 -6.53 4.13 -14.91
CA PRO A 302 -5.33 3.31 -14.99
C PRO A 302 -5.59 1.84 -14.62
N ILE A 303 -4.74 0.95 -15.10
CA ILE A 303 -4.71 -0.46 -14.69
C ILE A 303 -3.27 -0.87 -14.45
N MET A 304 -3.00 -1.48 -13.30
CA MET A 304 -1.66 -1.92 -12.94
C MET A 304 -1.43 -3.33 -13.46
N CYS A 305 -0.55 -3.46 -14.44
CA CYS A 305 -0.25 -4.75 -15.06
C CYS A 305 1.14 -4.81 -15.69
N ASN A 306 1.92 -3.73 -15.60
CA ASN A 306 3.33 -3.73 -15.92
C ASN A 306 4.13 -3.88 -14.63
N THR A 307 5.24 -4.59 -14.71
CA THR A 307 6.23 -4.60 -13.64
C THR A 307 7.57 -4.96 -14.23
N ASP A 308 8.63 -4.38 -13.69
CA ASP A 308 9.99 -4.78 -14.00
C ASP A 308 10.85 -4.68 -12.75
N TYR A 309 12.02 -5.32 -12.79
CA TYR A 309 12.99 -5.13 -11.73
C TYR A 309 13.74 -3.81 -11.93
N GLU A 310 13.72 -2.98 -10.92
CA GLU A 310 14.68 -1.89 -10.77
C GLU A 310 15.71 -2.23 -9.68
N GLY A 311 16.79 -1.46 -9.63
CA GLY A 311 17.87 -1.68 -8.68
C GLY A 311 18.52 -0.38 -8.27
N GLY A 312 19.31 -0.48 -7.21
CA GLY A 312 20.07 0.63 -6.64
C GLY A 312 20.84 0.13 -5.42
N VAL A 313 21.33 1.06 -4.61
CA VAL A 313 22.15 0.78 -3.42
C VAL A 313 21.41 -0.12 -2.39
N GLN A 314 20.08 -0.08 -2.38
CA GLN A 314 19.24 -0.79 -1.41
C GLN A 314 18.92 -2.25 -1.81
N GLY A 315 19.01 -2.61 -3.10
CA GLY A 315 18.72 -3.95 -3.61
C GLY A 315 17.83 -3.97 -4.85
N LYS A 316 17.88 -5.07 -5.62
CA LYS A 316 17.06 -5.25 -6.83
C LYS A 316 15.67 -5.76 -6.46
N HIS A 317 14.63 -5.06 -6.89
CA HIS A 317 13.25 -5.28 -6.45
C HIS A 317 12.28 -4.91 -7.59
N LEU A 318 11.02 -5.35 -7.51
CA LEU A 318 10.01 -4.99 -8.50
C LEU A 318 9.47 -3.58 -8.32
N ARG A 319 9.48 -2.79 -9.40
CA ARG A 319 8.63 -1.61 -9.56
C ARG A 319 7.42 -1.98 -10.40
N HIS A 320 6.25 -1.56 -9.94
CA HIS A 320 5.02 -1.73 -10.69
C HIS A 320 4.81 -0.53 -11.62
N GLY A 321 4.01 -0.76 -12.65
CA GLY A 321 3.65 0.25 -13.63
C GLY A 321 2.22 0.07 -14.08
N SER A 322 1.62 1.16 -14.52
CA SER A 322 0.32 1.13 -15.18
C SER A 322 0.45 1.08 -16.71
N GLN A 323 -0.65 0.74 -17.38
CA GLN A 323 -0.80 1.07 -18.80
C GLN A 323 -1.23 2.53 -18.96
N PRO A 324 -1.05 3.12 -20.17
CA PRO A 324 -1.75 4.35 -20.52
C PRO A 324 -3.23 4.22 -20.19
N GLU A 325 -3.76 5.26 -19.56
CA GLU A 325 -5.14 5.32 -19.11
C GLU A 325 -6.13 5.07 -20.26
N ARG A 326 -7.11 4.18 -20.03
CA ARG A 326 -8.07 3.72 -21.04
C ARG A 326 -9.47 3.55 -20.46
N HIS A 327 -10.47 3.38 -21.34
CA HIS A 327 -11.81 3.01 -20.91
C HIS A 327 -11.81 1.60 -20.27
N PRO A 328 -12.65 1.37 -19.25
CA PRO A 328 -12.81 0.03 -18.68
C PRO A 328 -13.24 -1.00 -19.73
N SER A 329 -12.68 -2.21 -19.65
CA SER A 329 -13.13 -3.36 -20.46
C SER A 329 -14.24 -4.15 -19.74
N ILE A 330 -14.25 -4.09 -18.40
CA ILE A 330 -15.31 -4.62 -17.55
C ILE A 330 -16.20 -3.45 -17.10
N TYR A 331 -17.52 -3.65 -17.16
CA TYR A 331 -18.52 -2.64 -16.81
C TYR A 331 -19.44 -3.14 -15.68
N GLY A 332 -19.85 -2.23 -14.81
CA GLY A 332 -20.70 -2.49 -13.65
C GLY A 332 -19.95 -2.97 -12.39
N MET A 333 -18.64 -3.19 -12.50
CA MET A 333 -17.77 -3.51 -11.37
C MET A 333 -16.29 -3.18 -11.67
N PRO A 334 -15.47 -2.99 -10.62
CA PRO A 334 -14.02 -2.98 -10.72
C PRO A 334 -13.45 -4.21 -11.43
N GLN A 335 -12.38 -4.01 -12.20
CA GLN A 335 -11.73 -5.07 -12.98
C GLN A 335 -10.57 -5.67 -12.19
N LEU A 336 -10.41 -6.99 -12.26
CA LEU A 336 -9.33 -7.67 -11.54
C LEU A 336 -7.97 -7.28 -12.15
N GLN A 337 -6.98 -7.02 -11.31
CA GLN A 337 -5.60 -6.70 -11.69
C GLN A 337 -4.59 -7.42 -10.78
N PRO A 338 -3.34 -7.64 -11.23
CA PRO A 338 -2.34 -8.36 -10.45
C PRO A 338 -1.75 -7.55 -9.29
N TYR A 339 -1.54 -6.25 -9.49
CA TYR A 339 -0.70 -5.43 -8.61
C TYR A 339 -1.52 -4.48 -7.74
N TRP A 340 -0.90 -4.02 -6.66
CA TRP A 340 -1.44 -3.05 -5.71
C TRP A 340 -0.61 -1.78 -5.77
N ALA A 341 -1.26 -0.61 -5.68
CA ALA A 341 -0.63 0.70 -5.64
C ALA A 341 -0.71 1.31 -4.25
N ALA A 342 0.36 2.00 -3.87
CA ALA A 342 0.48 2.67 -2.58
C ALA A 342 -0.36 3.95 -2.46
N GLY A 343 -0.41 4.76 -3.52
CA GLY A 343 -1.04 6.08 -3.42
C GLY A 343 -2.55 6.07 -3.18
N PHE A 344 -3.24 4.98 -3.58
CA PHE A 344 -4.67 4.81 -3.35
C PHE A 344 -5.07 3.35 -3.19
N SER A 345 -5.82 3.06 -2.13
CA SER A 345 -6.55 1.79 -1.99
C SER A 345 -7.85 1.93 -1.21
N PHE A 346 -8.83 1.07 -1.47
CA PHE A 346 -10.10 0.98 -0.77
C PHE A 346 -10.52 -0.48 -0.59
N SER A 347 -10.92 -0.87 0.61
CA SER A 347 -11.30 -2.25 0.91
C SER A 347 -12.17 -2.34 2.17
N ARG A 348 -12.62 -3.56 2.52
CA ARG A 348 -13.15 -3.84 3.85
C ARG A 348 -12.09 -3.57 4.92
N GLY A 349 -12.54 -3.08 6.07
CA GLY A 349 -11.66 -2.72 7.19
C GLY A 349 -10.75 -3.86 7.69
N HIS A 350 -11.10 -5.13 7.47
CA HIS A 350 -10.19 -6.23 7.84
C HIS A 350 -8.88 -6.26 7.03
N PHE A 351 -8.75 -5.56 5.88
CA PHE A 351 -7.48 -5.47 5.16
C PHE A 351 -6.38 -4.78 5.99
N VAL A 352 -6.66 -3.61 6.56
CA VAL A 352 -5.68 -2.85 7.36
C VAL A 352 -5.24 -3.61 8.62
N VAL A 353 -6.13 -4.45 9.16
CA VAL A 353 -5.87 -5.32 10.32
C VAL A 353 -4.94 -6.48 9.95
N ASN A 354 -5.16 -7.10 8.80
CA ASN A 354 -4.40 -8.31 8.43
C ASN A 354 -3.12 -8.04 7.64
N VAL A 355 -3.01 -6.87 7.00
CA VAL A 355 -1.84 -6.46 6.23
C VAL A 355 -1.35 -5.10 6.73
N PRO A 356 -0.97 -4.98 8.03
CA PRO A 356 -0.44 -3.73 8.53
C PRO A 356 0.92 -3.42 7.88
N TYR A 357 1.22 -2.15 7.65
CA TYR A 357 2.56 -1.74 7.24
C TYR A 357 3.61 -2.18 8.27
N ASP A 358 4.78 -2.58 7.78
CA ASP A 358 5.88 -3.10 8.59
C ASP A 358 6.73 -1.94 9.14
N GLN A 359 6.80 -1.81 10.47
CA GLN A 359 7.61 -0.76 11.10
C GLN A 359 9.12 -0.94 10.84
N TYR A 360 9.57 -2.16 10.56
CA TYR A 360 10.98 -2.48 10.32
C TYR A 360 11.42 -2.21 8.88
N GLN A 361 10.67 -1.37 8.16
CA GLN A 361 10.96 -0.96 6.78
C GLN A 361 11.20 0.56 6.64
N PRO A 362 12.09 1.19 7.47
CA PRO A 362 12.44 2.60 7.32
C PRO A 362 13.16 2.85 5.99
N MET A 363 13.02 4.08 5.48
CA MET A 363 13.62 4.58 4.24
C MET A 363 13.23 3.80 2.98
N ILE A 364 12.12 3.06 3.04
CA ILE A 364 11.50 2.39 1.89
C ILE A 364 10.44 3.30 1.30
N PHE A 365 10.59 3.61 0.01
CA PHE A 365 9.60 4.30 -0.82
C PHE A 365 9.19 3.36 -1.95
N GLN A 366 10.14 3.06 -2.85
CA GLN A 366 9.96 1.99 -3.83
C GLN A 366 10.03 0.62 -3.16
N GLY A 367 9.12 -0.27 -3.59
CA GLY A 367 9.02 -1.65 -3.12
C GLY A 367 7.95 -1.93 -2.07
N GLU A 368 7.38 -0.92 -1.41
CA GLU A 368 6.25 -1.11 -0.50
C GLU A 368 5.04 -1.74 -1.19
N GLU A 369 4.87 -1.44 -2.48
CA GLU A 369 3.74 -1.90 -3.29
C GLU A 369 3.71 -3.42 -3.43
N MET A 370 4.87 -4.01 -3.70
CA MET A 370 4.99 -5.48 -3.76
C MET A 370 4.84 -6.10 -2.37
N SER A 371 5.31 -5.42 -1.32
CA SER A 371 5.25 -5.91 0.06
C SER A 371 3.80 -6.10 0.49
N ILE A 372 2.99 -5.05 0.40
CA ILE A 372 1.56 -5.09 0.71
C ILE A 372 0.81 -6.02 -0.26
N GLY A 373 1.14 -5.97 -1.56
CA GLY A 373 0.56 -6.82 -2.59
C GLY A 373 0.74 -8.33 -2.33
N LEU A 374 1.97 -8.77 -2.03
CA LEU A 374 2.28 -10.18 -1.81
C LEU A 374 1.79 -10.67 -0.45
N ARG A 375 1.92 -9.85 0.61
CA ARG A 375 1.39 -10.20 1.93
C ARG A 375 -0.13 -10.33 1.91
N GLY A 376 -0.85 -9.42 1.27
CA GLY A 376 -2.30 -9.53 1.08
C GLY A 376 -2.70 -10.74 0.23
N PHE A 377 -2.00 -10.98 -0.89
CA PHE A 377 -2.25 -12.15 -1.74
C PHE A 377 -2.11 -13.47 -0.96
N THR A 378 -1.06 -13.61 -0.15
CA THR A 378 -0.75 -14.86 0.58
C THR A 378 -1.75 -15.19 1.70
N ILE A 379 -2.57 -14.24 2.13
CA ILE A 379 -3.71 -14.46 3.06
C ILE A 379 -5.09 -14.41 2.38
N GLY A 380 -5.13 -14.23 1.05
CA GLY A 380 -6.33 -14.46 0.24
C GLY A 380 -6.95 -13.22 -0.40
N TYR A 381 -6.35 -12.02 -0.30
CA TYR A 381 -6.86 -10.82 -0.96
C TYR A 381 -6.65 -10.82 -2.47
N ASP A 382 -7.52 -10.11 -3.18
CA ASP A 382 -7.49 -9.94 -4.63
C ASP A 382 -7.58 -8.45 -4.98
N TYR A 383 -6.82 -8.01 -5.98
CA TYR A 383 -6.70 -6.60 -6.33
C TYR A 383 -7.53 -6.25 -7.56
N TYR A 384 -8.19 -5.09 -7.49
CA TYR A 384 -9.05 -4.62 -8.56
C TYR A 384 -8.74 -3.16 -8.84
N ALA A 385 -8.69 -2.76 -10.10
CA ALA A 385 -8.73 -1.34 -10.40
C ALA A 385 -10.17 -0.87 -10.57
N THR A 386 -10.44 0.31 -10.02
CA THR A 386 -11.75 0.96 -10.01
C THR A 386 -12.31 1.08 -11.43
N GLU A 387 -13.61 0.89 -11.60
CA GLU A 387 -14.28 1.17 -12.88
C GLU A 387 -14.31 2.69 -13.13
N LYS A 388 -14.52 3.47 -12.06
CA LYS A 388 -14.58 4.94 -12.09
C LYS A 388 -13.71 5.53 -10.98
N SER A 389 -12.83 6.45 -11.36
CA SER A 389 -12.00 7.21 -10.41
C SER A 389 -12.87 8.10 -9.52
N VAL A 390 -12.66 8.00 -8.21
CA VAL A 390 -13.39 8.77 -7.19
C VAL A 390 -12.56 9.91 -6.59
N CYS A 391 -11.30 10.01 -7.00
CA CYS A 391 -10.39 11.08 -6.64
C CYS A 391 -9.26 11.17 -7.68
N PHE A 392 -8.51 12.27 -7.66
CA PHE A 392 -7.43 12.56 -8.61
C PHE A 392 -6.25 13.21 -7.92
N HIS A 393 -5.05 12.93 -8.42
CA HIS A 393 -3.78 13.31 -7.81
C HIS A 393 -3.25 14.65 -8.35
N HIS A 394 -2.54 15.40 -7.50
CA HIS A 394 -1.83 16.62 -7.94
C HIS A 394 -0.37 16.30 -8.25
N TYR A 395 -0.09 15.79 -9.44
CA TYR A 395 1.29 15.53 -9.87
C TYR A 395 2.12 16.82 -10.02
N ALA A 396 3.44 16.73 -9.89
CA ALA A 396 4.34 17.87 -10.08
C ALA A 396 4.59 18.22 -11.56
N GLU A 397 3.53 18.18 -12.36
CA GLU A 397 3.53 18.42 -13.79
C GLU A 397 2.68 19.63 -14.19
N GLY A 398 2.88 20.10 -15.43
CA GLY A 398 2.05 21.12 -16.05
C GLY A 398 1.82 22.36 -15.16
N PRO A 399 0.56 22.78 -14.92
CA PRO A 399 0.24 23.93 -14.06
C PRO A 399 0.68 23.78 -12.58
N ASN A 400 0.89 22.55 -12.10
CA ASN A 400 1.22 22.26 -10.71
C ASN A 400 2.74 22.22 -10.44
N ALA A 401 3.54 21.96 -11.48
CA ALA A 401 4.99 21.77 -11.38
C ALA A 401 5.71 22.81 -10.50
N ALA A 402 5.51 24.10 -10.76
CA ALA A 402 6.21 25.16 -10.03
C ALA A 402 5.87 25.24 -8.53
N LYS A 403 4.68 24.78 -8.12
CA LYS A 403 4.24 24.76 -6.72
C LYS A 403 4.67 23.47 -6.03
N ARG A 404 4.55 22.34 -6.71
CA ARG A 404 4.79 20.99 -6.18
C ARG A 404 6.27 20.65 -6.05
N ARG A 405 7.11 21.03 -7.01
CA ARG A 405 8.57 20.80 -6.96
C ARG A 405 9.30 21.51 -5.81
N LYS A 406 8.59 22.34 -5.04
CA LYS A 406 9.11 23.01 -3.84
C LYS A 406 8.70 22.32 -2.54
N VAL A 407 7.76 21.37 -2.62
CA VAL A 407 7.35 20.55 -1.48
C VAL A 407 8.55 19.72 -1.07
N LYS A 408 8.80 19.65 0.23
CA LYS A 408 9.94 18.92 0.79
C LYS A 408 9.66 17.42 0.70
N SER A 409 10.69 16.65 0.41
CA SER A 409 10.65 15.19 0.50
C SER A 409 11.39 14.72 1.75
N PHE A 410 10.97 13.57 2.28
CA PHE A 410 11.61 12.97 3.47
C PHE A 410 13.07 12.56 3.21
N TRP A 411 13.50 12.55 1.95
CA TRP A 411 14.89 12.35 1.55
C TRP A 411 15.84 13.40 2.12
N GLU A 412 15.35 14.55 2.61
CA GLU A 412 16.17 15.50 3.38
C GLU A 412 16.76 14.90 4.68
N HIS A 413 16.31 13.70 5.07
CA HIS A 413 16.83 12.94 6.21
C HIS A 413 17.65 11.70 5.81
N ALA A 414 17.98 11.52 4.53
CA ALA A 414 18.73 10.36 4.04
C ALA A 414 20.10 10.19 4.75
N ASP A 415 20.83 11.29 4.95
CA ASP A 415 22.14 11.27 5.62
C ASP A 415 22.02 10.88 7.10
N LYS A 416 20.98 11.36 7.79
CA LYS A 416 20.73 11.04 9.20
C LYS A 416 20.46 9.55 9.39
N TYR A 417 19.74 8.94 8.45
CA TYR A 417 19.29 7.54 8.51
C TYR A 417 20.05 6.61 7.56
N ALA A 418 21.27 6.99 7.18
CA ALA A 418 22.08 6.26 6.21
C ALA A 418 22.21 4.77 6.57
N GLY A 419 21.97 3.90 5.59
CA GLY A 419 22.10 2.45 5.71
C GLY A 419 20.90 1.71 6.31
N THR A 420 19.94 2.39 6.94
CA THR A 420 18.73 1.76 7.50
C THR A 420 17.87 1.12 6.39
N GLY A 421 17.71 1.82 5.26
CA GLY A 421 16.98 1.34 4.08
C GLY A 421 17.52 0.03 3.48
N LYS A 422 18.83 -0.24 3.59
CA LYS A 422 19.41 -1.49 3.09
C LYS A 422 18.96 -2.70 3.92
N LYS A 423 18.93 -2.55 5.25
CA LYS A 423 18.44 -3.60 6.16
C LYS A 423 16.94 -3.81 5.97
N ALA A 424 16.19 -2.71 5.87
CA ALA A 424 14.76 -2.70 5.57
C ALA A 424 14.43 -3.45 4.28
N MET A 425 15.13 -3.14 3.18
CA MET A 425 14.91 -3.79 1.88
C MET A 425 15.29 -5.27 1.93
N THR A 426 16.39 -5.63 2.61
CA THR A 426 16.78 -7.03 2.79
C THR A 426 15.68 -7.83 3.49
N ARG A 427 15.09 -7.29 4.56
CA ARG A 427 13.94 -7.87 5.25
C ARG A 427 12.72 -7.96 4.34
N LEU A 428 12.36 -6.88 3.64
CA LEU A 428 11.21 -6.85 2.73
C LEU A 428 11.31 -7.96 1.69
N LEU A 429 12.45 -8.06 0.99
CA LEU A 429 12.68 -9.06 -0.06
C LEU A 429 12.73 -10.48 0.48
N GLY A 430 13.26 -10.67 1.69
CA GLY A 430 13.26 -11.95 2.41
C GLY A 430 11.83 -12.41 2.74
N ILE A 431 11.02 -11.56 3.35
CA ILE A 431 9.63 -11.86 3.73
C ILE A 431 8.80 -12.29 2.51
N VAL A 432 8.91 -11.57 1.39
CA VAL A 432 8.11 -11.87 0.20
C VAL A 432 8.75 -12.92 -0.71
N GLY A 433 9.91 -13.48 -0.32
CA GLY A 433 10.60 -14.53 -1.06
C GLY A 433 11.06 -14.09 -2.45
N MET A 434 11.45 -12.82 -2.59
CA MET A 434 11.96 -12.28 -3.86
C MET A 434 13.45 -12.54 -4.05
N ASN A 435 14.17 -12.86 -2.97
CA ASN A 435 15.58 -13.29 -3.00
C ASN A 435 15.72 -14.72 -2.46
N PRO A 436 15.19 -15.74 -3.17
CA PRO A 436 15.27 -17.13 -2.70
C PRO A 436 16.69 -17.66 -2.55
N GLU A 437 17.67 -17.01 -3.17
CA GLU A 437 19.10 -17.31 -3.06
C GLU A 437 19.74 -16.83 -1.74
N VAL A 438 19.07 -15.94 -1.00
CA VAL A 438 19.57 -15.35 0.24
C VAL A 438 19.15 -16.22 1.43
N ASP A 439 20.10 -16.53 2.32
CA ASP A 439 19.84 -17.32 3.53
C ASP A 439 18.84 -16.58 4.45
N PRO A 440 17.74 -17.24 4.90
CA PRO A 440 16.81 -16.69 5.87
C PRO A 440 17.46 -16.02 7.08
N SER A 441 18.58 -16.52 7.60
CA SER A 441 19.21 -15.94 8.78
C SER A 441 19.81 -14.54 8.57
N THR A 442 19.76 -13.99 7.36
CA THR A 442 20.42 -12.73 7.00
C THR A 442 19.53 -11.49 7.20
N TRP A 443 18.24 -11.66 7.45
CA TRP A 443 17.35 -10.54 7.78
C TRP A 443 16.71 -10.70 9.15
N ASP A 444 16.20 -9.58 9.66
CA ASP A 444 15.48 -9.54 10.92
C ASP A 444 14.11 -10.21 10.75
N HIS A 445 13.78 -11.20 11.59
CA HIS A 445 12.48 -11.89 11.60
C HIS A 445 11.51 -11.37 12.68
N SER A 446 11.82 -10.24 13.31
CA SER A 446 10.98 -9.65 14.36
C SER A 446 9.54 -9.43 13.88
N GLU A 447 8.57 -9.89 14.68
CA GLU A 447 7.14 -9.74 14.42
C GLU A 447 6.66 -10.21 13.03
N GLU A 448 7.31 -11.19 12.39
CA GLU A 448 6.82 -11.74 11.11
C GLU A 448 5.43 -12.40 11.23
N ASP A 449 5.00 -12.79 12.43
CA ASP A 449 3.60 -13.21 12.66
C ASP A 449 2.59 -12.07 12.33
N ARG A 450 3.02 -10.81 12.44
CA ARG A 450 2.22 -9.62 12.10
C ARG A 450 2.55 -9.05 10.72
N TYR A 451 3.84 -8.99 10.39
CA TYR A 451 4.35 -8.33 9.18
C TYR A 451 4.76 -9.27 8.04
N GLY A 452 4.61 -10.57 8.23
CA GLY A 452 4.99 -11.59 7.26
C GLY A 452 3.90 -11.93 6.23
N CYS A 453 4.16 -12.99 5.49
CA CYS A 453 3.23 -13.61 4.54
C CYS A 453 2.32 -14.66 5.20
N GLY A 454 1.18 -14.90 4.57
CA GLY A 454 0.23 -15.95 4.94
C GLY A 454 0.51 -17.32 4.32
N LYS A 455 -0.39 -18.28 4.61
CA LYS A 455 -0.34 -19.66 4.10
C LYS A 455 -1.54 -20.05 3.24
N VAL A 456 -2.37 -19.09 2.83
CA VAL A 456 -3.55 -19.34 1.96
C VAL A 456 -3.12 -19.52 0.51
N ARG A 457 -2.15 -18.71 0.07
CA ARG A 457 -1.51 -18.77 -1.24
C ARG A 457 -0.01 -18.60 -1.02
N THR A 458 0.82 -19.20 -1.87
CA THR A 458 2.28 -19.01 -1.80
C THR A 458 2.71 -17.81 -2.64
N THR A 459 3.80 -17.15 -2.27
CA THR A 459 4.42 -16.10 -3.10
C THR A 459 4.85 -16.66 -4.46
N GLN A 460 5.39 -17.89 -4.49
CA GLN A 460 5.69 -18.58 -5.76
C GLN A 460 4.48 -18.68 -6.68
N LYS A 461 3.27 -18.94 -6.13
CA LYS A 461 2.05 -18.98 -6.95
C LYS A 461 1.76 -17.61 -7.59
N PHE A 462 2.04 -16.51 -6.91
CA PHE A 462 1.93 -15.17 -7.49
C PHE A 462 2.92 -15.00 -8.64
N TYR A 463 4.21 -15.24 -8.38
CA TYR A 463 5.28 -15.08 -9.36
C TYR A 463 5.05 -15.92 -10.62
N ASP A 464 4.70 -17.19 -10.44
CA ASP A 464 4.36 -18.12 -11.51
C ASP A 464 3.17 -17.66 -12.35
N THR A 465 2.13 -17.14 -11.70
CA THR A 465 0.89 -16.73 -12.37
C THR A 465 1.14 -15.50 -13.24
N PHE A 466 1.97 -14.56 -12.78
CA PHE A 466 2.20 -13.27 -13.42
C PHE A 466 3.53 -13.16 -14.18
N GLY A 467 4.27 -14.27 -14.33
CA GLY A 467 5.46 -14.35 -15.16
C GLY A 467 6.64 -13.55 -14.59
N ILE A 468 6.89 -13.72 -13.29
CA ILE A 468 8.00 -13.10 -12.57
C ILE A 468 8.99 -14.20 -12.22
N ASP A 469 10.25 -14.04 -12.64
CA ASP A 469 11.36 -14.91 -12.27
C ASP A 469 12.19 -14.22 -11.18
N VAL A 470 12.01 -14.70 -9.94
CA VAL A 470 12.71 -14.18 -8.75
C VAL A 470 14.14 -14.69 -8.60
N VAL A 471 14.53 -15.74 -9.31
CA VAL A 471 15.91 -16.25 -9.29
C VAL A 471 16.76 -15.44 -10.26
N HIS A 472 16.30 -15.30 -11.50
CA HIS A 472 17.02 -14.55 -12.53
C HIS A 472 16.72 -13.04 -12.53
N LYS A 473 15.81 -12.59 -11.67
CA LYS A 473 15.36 -11.19 -11.55
C LYS A 473 14.90 -10.61 -12.88
N ARG A 474 13.96 -11.29 -13.53
CA ARG A 474 13.39 -10.94 -14.85
C ARG A 474 11.87 -11.06 -14.83
N THR A 475 11.21 -10.37 -15.74
CA THR A 475 9.78 -10.51 -15.97
C THR A 475 9.50 -10.97 -17.41
N GLU A 476 8.33 -11.53 -17.65
CA GLU A 476 7.95 -11.95 -19.00
C GLU A 476 7.63 -10.76 -19.92
N HIS A 477 7.24 -9.60 -19.36
CA HIS A 477 6.72 -8.41 -20.03
C HIS A 477 5.41 -8.66 -20.81
N ASN A 478 4.69 -7.59 -21.17
CA ASN A 478 3.41 -7.63 -21.91
C ASN A 478 2.23 -8.32 -21.20
N LEU A 479 2.28 -8.49 -19.87
CA LEU A 479 1.17 -9.06 -19.08
C LEU A 479 -0.14 -8.28 -19.27
N CYS A 480 -0.05 -6.99 -19.55
CA CYS A 480 -1.21 -6.13 -19.74
C CYS A 480 -2.15 -6.55 -20.87
N GLU A 481 -1.71 -7.23 -21.92
CA GLU A 481 -2.62 -7.71 -22.97
C GLU A 481 -3.64 -8.72 -22.43
N PHE A 482 -3.26 -9.49 -21.42
CA PHE A 482 -4.13 -10.43 -20.71
C PHE A 482 -5.01 -9.73 -19.65
N VAL A 483 -4.47 -8.70 -18.99
CA VAL A 483 -5.17 -8.00 -17.90
C VAL A 483 -6.15 -6.97 -18.43
N GLN A 484 -5.71 -6.03 -19.27
CA GLN A 484 -6.49 -4.86 -19.68
C GLN A 484 -7.72 -5.21 -20.50
N THR A 485 -7.65 -6.29 -21.29
CA THR A 485 -8.72 -6.80 -22.15
C THR A 485 -9.84 -7.48 -21.35
N GLY A 486 -9.67 -7.64 -20.03
CA GLY A 486 -10.64 -8.31 -19.17
C GLY A 486 -10.58 -9.83 -19.21
N ILE A 487 -9.66 -10.44 -19.99
CA ILE A 487 -9.50 -11.90 -20.06
C ILE A 487 -9.17 -12.45 -18.68
N MET A 488 -8.18 -11.87 -17.99
CA MET A 488 -7.82 -12.29 -16.63
C MET A 488 -9.02 -12.25 -15.68
N HIS A 489 -9.78 -11.14 -15.69
CA HIS A 489 -10.96 -11.00 -14.84
C HIS A 489 -11.99 -12.09 -15.16
N ASN A 490 -12.36 -12.26 -16.42
CA ASN A 490 -13.37 -13.23 -16.84
C ASN A 490 -12.96 -14.68 -16.53
N ASP A 491 -11.67 -15.01 -16.63
CA ASP A 491 -11.18 -16.35 -16.35
C ASP A 491 -11.02 -16.63 -14.86
N PHE A 492 -10.50 -15.68 -14.10
CA PHE A 492 -10.17 -15.92 -12.69
C PHE A 492 -11.41 -15.76 -11.80
N MET A 493 -12.34 -14.87 -12.13
CA MET A 493 -13.58 -14.68 -11.36
C MET A 493 -14.49 -15.91 -11.38
N LYS A 494 -14.33 -16.84 -12.33
CA LYS A 494 -14.99 -18.16 -12.32
C LYS A 494 -14.66 -18.98 -11.07
N PHE A 495 -13.53 -18.67 -10.41
CA PHE A 495 -13.05 -19.32 -9.21
C PHE A 495 -13.22 -18.47 -7.95
N LEU A 496 -13.96 -17.37 -8.01
CA LEU A 496 -14.43 -16.68 -6.81
C LEU A 496 -15.23 -17.67 -5.94
N ARG A 497 -14.87 -17.78 -4.66
CA ARG A 497 -15.54 -18.70 -3.75
C ARG A 497 -16.99 -18.28 -3.55
N LYS A 498 -17.88 -19.26 -3.34
CA LYS A 498 -19.34 -19.03 -3.19
C LYS A 498 -19.71 -18.15 -2.00
N ASP A 499 -18.85 -18.12 -0.99
CA ASP A 499 -18.99 -17.28 0.20
C ASP A 499 -18.37 -15.88 0.02
N GLY A 500 -17.84 -15.55 -1.16
CA GLY A 500 -17.23 -14.25 -1.42
C GLY A 500 -15.85 -14.05 -0.79
N MET A 501 -15.23 -15.08 -0.19
CA MET A 501 -13.93 -14.96 0.49
C MET A 501 -12.76 -15.21 -0.47
N GLY A 502 -12.61 -14.32 -1.46
CA GLY A 502 -11.50 -14.31 -2.41
C GLY A 502 -11.53 -15.42 -3.46
N ILE A 503 -10.67 -15.29 -4.46
CA ILE A 503 -10.49 -16.23 -5.57
C ILE A 503 -9.70 -17.46 -5.12
N ASP A 504 -10.09 -18.64 -5.61
CA ASP A 504 -9.40 -19.89 -5.36
C ASP A 504 -8.27 -20.15 -6.36
N TYR A 505 -7.10 -19.54 -6.11
CA TYR A 505 -5.91 -19.66 -6.96
C TYR A 505 -5.38 -21.09 -7.12
N ASN A 506 -5.75 -22.03 -6.24
CA ASN A 506 -5.41 -23.46 -6.42
C ASN A 506 -6.13 -24.09 -7.63
N LYS A 507 -7.23 -23.49 -8.09
CA LYS A 507 -7.95 -23.90 -9.31
C LYS A 507 -7.45 -23.21 -10.58
N ILE A 508 -6.53 -22.25 -10.44
CA ILE A 508 -5.96 -21.50 -11.55
C ILE A 508 -4.61 -22.13 -11.89
N SER A 509 -4.53 -22.90 -12.97
CA SER A 509 -3.26 -23.44 -13.49
C SER A 509 -2.51 -22.47 -14.40
N TYR A 510 -3.06 -21.28 -14.63
CA TYR A 510 -2.47 -20.25 -15.49
C TYR A 510 -1.08 -19.84 -15.01
N ARG A 511 -0.15 -19.74 -15.97
CA ARG A 511 1.20 -19.21 -15.82
C ARG A 511 1.45 -18.30 -17.00
N PHE A 512 1.66 -17.02 -16.74
CA PHE A 512 1.93 -16.07 -17.82
C PHE A 512 3.27 -16.38 -18.47
N LYS A 513 3.27 -16.45 -19.81
CA LYS A 513 4.45 -16.48 -20.66
C LYS A 513 4.19 -15.53 -21.80
N ASN A 514 5.14 -14.64 -22.08
CA ASN A 514 4.95 -13.63 -23.11
C ASN A 514 4.85 -14.30 -24.49
N PRO A 515 3.69 -14.19 -25.18
CA PRO A 515 3.48 -14.84 -26.46
C PRO A 515 4.36 -14.25 -27.58
N MET A 516 4.94 -13.06 -27.37
CA MET A 516 5.79 -12.37 -28.34
C MET A 516 7.30 -12.66 -28.17
N LYS A 517 7.70 -13.51 -27.22
CA LYS A 517 9.12 -13.88 -27.00
C LYS A 517 9.66 -14.97 -27.94
N ASN A 518 8.91 -15.37 -28.98
CA ASN A 518 9.33 -16.36 -29.98
C ASN A 518 9.68 -15.72 -31.32
#